data_AF-A0A9P6V4G1-F1
#
_entry.id   AF-A0A9P6V4G1-F1
#
_cell.length_a   1.000
_cell.length_b   1.000
_cell.length_c   1.000
_cell.angle_alpha   90.00
_cell.angle_beta   90.00
_cell.angle_gamma   90.00
#
_symmetry.space_group_name_H-M   'P 1'
#
loop_
_entity.id
_entity.type
_entity.pdbx_description
1 polymer ?
#
loop_
_entity_poly.entity_id
_entity_poly.type
_entity_poly.pdbx_seq_one_letter_code
_entity_poly.pdbx_strand_id
1 'polypeptide(L)'
;MTVLNSTESNDNHFDRSKTIDIGDGLIMRWSTKADTSNVVKLVGDSFNWFAMGDPLPEDEIPGPHELLMAGVRRLLSGKTAVMSEHDYALVEDTNNKAKGKNPIVACVSLHEVPAYYGSVQLAFGKPELIATEPSYRNKGLVRRLIYEMIHPKSEARGHVLQLIPGIQYFYRQFGYEYGLTMLPPLKLGGLSHLPSLPTNTKHEPYHVRQATQADIPFLTRLSADPLKHLNPAQVGVGSRYTQDYWQYAVHDAILDIQSRFDADRQTFIITDDVEGKEGKAVGLVSISHLLFGSTVEAFALDGGIPYADVAYSALRQLYAFTKERQAVNAKALEEFRQQKKQDKATTTNSNDEQAAAAPAIAPSEISINLSLHPNHPLVQTLGTKVSPVSGTTALPGFRLYTRINSYPAFLHAVRPELEHRLAQNQATTLISCTLRLDFFRKVEGNNAKGLEIVIERGQLVKIHDWAKPSPDEIFAEKQSWKQDAKNGAKVPTVYYATFSPLTFTQLVTGKQSLEELIWSYGENSARDDAARLVLNTLFPKVEHSFDIFTW
;
A
#
# COMPACT_ATOMS: atom_id res chain seq x y z
N MET A 1 6.37 -25.64 1.93
CA MET A 1 7.26 -24.52 1.58
C MET A 1 7.90 -24.83 0.24
N THR A 2 7.27 -24.38 -0.84
CA THR A 2 7.90 -24.36 -2.16
C THR A 2 8.43 -22.93 -2.29
N VAL A 3 9.73 -22.75 -2.05
CA VAL A 3 10.39 -21.48 -2.34
C VAL A 3 10.39 -21.37 -3.86
N LEU A 4 9.47 -20.59 -4.42
CA LEU A 4 9.64 -20.08 -5.77
C LEU A 4 10.89 -19.21 -5.70
N ASN A 5 11.95 -19.69 -6.33
CA ASN A 5 13.21 -18.97 -6.47
C ASN A 5 12.93 -17.53 -6.85
N SER A 6 13.65 -16.61 -6.19
CA SER A 6 13.77 -15.20 -6.56
C SER A 6 13.89 -15.09 -8.07
N THR A 7 12.81 -14.66 -8.71
CA THR A 7 12.83 -14.31 -10.13
C THR A 7 13.79 -13.14 -10.27
N GLU A 8 14.93 -13.37 -10.92
CA GLU A 8 15.56 -12.32 -11.72
C GLU A 8 14.43 -11.63 -12.47
N SER A 9 14.26 -10.32 -12.22
CA SER A 9 13.13 -9.58 -12.74
C SER A 9 13.08 -9.76 -14.26
N ASN A 10 11.92 -10.20 -14.77
CA ASN A 10 11.63 -10.28 -16.22
C ASN A 10 11.61 -8.88 -16.89
N ASP A 11 12.24 -7.88 -16.28
CA ASP A 11 12.27 -6.48 -16.68
C ASP A 11 13.12 -6.25 -17.95
N ASN A 12 13.93 -7.23 -18.35
CA ASN A 12 14.76 -7.22 -19.57
C ASN A 12 13.95 -7.22 -20.88
N HIS A 13 12.64 -7.41 -20.84
CA HIS A 13 11.78 -7.40 -22.05
C HIS A 13 11.09 -6.07 -22.35
N PHE A 14 11.14 -5.08 -21.46
CA PHE A 14 10.58 -3.75 -21.76
C PHE A 14 11.65 -2.89 -22.42
N ASP A 15 11.45 -2.54 -23.69
CA ASP A 15 12.32 -1.58 -24.39
C ASP A 15 12.18 -0.19 -23.75
N ARG A 16 13.06 0.09 -22.80
CA ARG A 16 13.14 1.38 -22.08
C ARG A 16 13.60 2.52 -22.99
N SER A 17 14.14 2.23 -24.17
CA SER A 17 14.52 3.25 -25.17
C SER A 17 13.34 3.74 -26.00
N LYS A 18 12.22 3.01 -25.97
CA LYS A 18 11.03 3.36 -26.73
C LYS A 18 10.45 4.68 -26.25
N THR A 19 10.36 5.61 -27.20
CA THR A 19 9.67 6.88 -27.06
C THR A 19 8.38 6.83 -27.88
N ILE A 20 7.30 7.37 -27.34
CA ILE A 20 5.99 7.45 -28.01
C ILE A 20 5.70 8.93 -28.28
N ASP A 21 5.70 9.33 -29.55
CA ASP A 21 5.24 10.66 -29.94
C ASP A 21 3.73 10.79 -29.70
N ILE A 22 3.32 11.83 -29.00
CA ILE A 22 1.93 12.10 -28.66
C ILE A 22 1.38 13.39 -29.30
N GLY A 23 2.16 14.03 -30.19
CA GLY A 23 1.81 15.27 -30.88
C GLY A 23 2.28 16.52 -30.14
N ASP A 24 2.23 17.67 -30.82
CA ASP A 24 2.50 19.01 -30.24
C ASP A 24 3.87 19.17 -29.56
N GLY A 25 4.86 18.41 -30.01
CA GLY A 25 6.20 18.39 -29.41
C GLY A 25 6.27 17.66 -28.06
N LEU A 26 5.24 16.89 -27.72
CA LEU A 26 5.19 16.04 -26.54
C LEU A 26 5.56 14.60 -26.88
N ILE A 27 6.34 13.98 -26.01
CA ILE A 27 6.70 12.56 -26.09
C ILE A 27 6.46 11.87 -24.75
N MET A 28 6.07 10.60 -24.77
CA MET A 28 6.08 9.72 -23.60
C MET A 28 7.30 8.82 -23.60
N ARG A 29 7.94 8.67 -22.44
CA ARG A 29 9.10 7.80 -22.23
C ARG A 29 9.26 7.41 -20.76
N TRP A 30 10.08 6.41 -20.51
CA TRP A 30 10.50 6.07 -19.15
C TRP A 30 11.58 7.03 -18.65
N SER A 31 11.68 7.16 -17.33
CA SER A 31 12.65 8.01 -16.66
C SER A 31 14.06 7.45 -16.72
N THR A 32 15.00 8.33 -16.40
CA THR A 32 16.37 8.00 -16.04
C THR A 32 16.75 8.82 -14.80
N LYS A 33 17.88 8.50 -14.17
CA LYS A 33 18.41 9.29 -13.06
C LYS A 33 18.60 10.78 -13.40
N ALA A 34 18.87 11.11 -14.66
CA ALA A 34 19.02 12.50 -15.13
C ALA A 34 17.72 13.32 -15.04
N ASP A 35 16.56 12.66 -14.95
CA ASP A 35 15.26 13.33 -14.85
C ASP A 35 14.92 13.79 -13.42
N THR A 36 15.71 13.38 -12.41
CA THR A 36 15.40 13.59 -11.00
C THR A 36 14.99 15.02 -10.68
N SER A 37 15.83 16.01 -11.02
CA SER A 37 15.53 17.42 -10.72
C SER A 37 14.25 17.93 -11.39
N ASN A 38 13.95 17.45 -12.60
CA ASN A 38 12.77 17.83 -13.36
C ASN A 38 11.48 17.24 -12.77
N VAL A 39 11.51 15.95 -12.39
CA VAL A 39 10.37 15.28 -11.75
C VAL A 39 10.13 15.84 -10.35
N VAL A 40 11.20 16.08 -9.58
CA VAL A 40 11.13 16.70 -8.24
C VAL A 40 10.42 18.05 -8.31
N LYS A 41 10.80 18.89 -9.28
CA LYS A 41 10.15 20.20 -9.49
C LYS A 41 8.68 20.04 -9.86
N LEU A 42 8.37 19.17 -10.83
CA LEU A 42 6.99 18.93 -11.27
C LEU A 42 6.08 18.47 -10.12
N VAL A 43 6.55 17.50 -9.32
CA VAL A 43 5.78 16.97 -8.18
C VAL A 43 5.65 18.01 -7.08
N GLY A 44 6.74 18.69 -6.71
CA GLY A 44 6.70 19.76 -5.72
C GLY A 44 5.68 20.84 -6.06
N ASP A 45 5.68 21.30 -7.31
CA ASP A 45 4.75 22.33 -7.80
C ASP A 45 3.30 21.81 -7.89
N SER A 46 3.09 20.54 -8.23
CA SER A 46 1.76 19.96 -8.42
C SER A 46 1.02 19.68 -7.11
N PHE A 47 1.75 19.52 -6.01
CA PHE A 47 1.22 19.14 -4.70
C PHE A 47 1.33 20.26 -3.65
N ASN A 48 1.53 21.51 -4.04
CA ASN A 48 1.65 22.64 -3.11
C ASN A 48 0.50 22.75 -2.07
N TRP A 49 -0.72 22.36 -2.44
CA TRP A 49 -1.89 22.35 -1.55
C TRP A 49 -2.11 21.04 -0.79
N PHE A 50 -1.19 20.08 -0.91
CA PHE A 50 -1.33 18.81 -0.23
C PHE A 50 -1.07 19.01 1.27
N ALA A 51 -2.05 18.65 2.09
CA ALA A 51 -2.04 18.90 3.53
C ALA A 51 -1.23 17.82 4.30
N MET A 52 0.02 17.59 3.88
CA MET A 52 0.95 16.70 4.56
C MET A 52 2.32 17.36 4.75
N GLY A 53 2.94 17.15 5.91
CA GLY A 53 4.20 17.81 6.27
C GLY A 53 3.94 19.09 7.06
N ASP A 54 4.57 20.19 6.66
CA ASP A 54 4.41 21.46 7.38
C ASP A 54 2.98 22.00 7.26
N PRO A 55 2.50 22.76 8.27
CA PRO A 55 1.25 23.50 8.17
C PRO A 55 1.24 24.40 6.93
N LEU A 56 0.15 24.35 6.18
CA LEU A 56 -0.05 25.26 5.05
C LEU A 56 -0.23 26.70 5.58
N PRO A 57 0.35 27.70 4.91
CA PRO A 57 0.09 29.10 5.23
C PRO A 57 -1.40 29.46 5.06
N GLU A 58 -1.92 30.32 5.92
CA GLU A 58 -3.32 30.77 5.87
C GLU A 58 -3.53 31.87 4.80
N ASP A 59 -2.55 32.77 4.63
CA ASP A 59 -2.71 34.01 3.85
C ASP A 59 -1.82 34.09 2.59
N GLU A 60 -1.08 33.03 2.25
CA GLU A 60 -0.25 33.00 1.03
C GLU A 60 -0.39 31.68 0.27
N ILE A 61 -0.04 31.72 -1.03
CA ILE A 61 0.03 30.50 -1.85
C ILE A 61 1.22 29.65 -1.36
N PRO A 62 1.00 28.38 -0.96
CA PRO A 62 2.10 27.52 -0.54
C PRO A 62 3.13 27.34 -1.66
N GLY A 63 4.40 27.30 -1.27
CA GLY A 63 5.49 26.95 -2.18
C GLY A 63 5.49 25.46 -2.57
N PRO A 64 6.52 25.02 -3.32
CA PRO A 64 6.69 23.63 -3.70
C PRO A 64 6.70 22.69 -2.49
N HIS A 65 6.07 21.52 -2.63
CA HIS A 65 5.83 20.59 -1.53
C HIS A 65 7.07 19.75 -1.16
N GLU A 66 7.88 20.24 -0.22
CA GLU A 66 9.23 19.74 0.09
C GLU A 66 9.30 18.29 0.56
N LEU A 67 8.29 17.80 1.27
CA LEU A 67 8.21 16.39 1.68
C LEU A 67 8.13 15.45 0.46
N LEU A 68 7.30 15.78 -0.52
CA LEU A 68 7.12 14.96 -1.72
C LEU A 68 8.32 15.12 -2.65
N MET A 69 8.92 16.30 -2.69
CA MET A 69 10.21 16.52 -3.38
C MET A 69 11.31 15.60 -2.83
N ALA A 70 11.39 15.46 -1.50
CA ALA A 70 12.31 14.51 -0.86
C ALA A 70 12.01 13.07 -1.26
N GLY A 71 10.73 12.69 -1.25
CA GLY A 71 10.29 11.38 -1.71
C GLY A 71 10.69 11.04 -3.14
N VAL A 72 10.43 11.95 -4.09
CA VAL A 72 10.81 11.74 -5.50
C VAL A 72 12.32 11.58 -5.66
N ARG A 73 13.13 12.36 -4.94
CA ARG A 73 14.59 12.20 -4.97
C ARG A 73 15.02 10.82 -4.54
N ARG A 74 14.41 10.29 -3.47
CA ARG A 74 14.70 8.95 -2.98
C ARG A 74 14.26 7.90 -4.00
N LEU A 75 13.03 7.99 -4.52
CA LEU A 75 12.50 7.09 -5.57
C LEU A 75 13.39 7.02 -6.82
N LEU A 76 13.95 8.14 -7.27
CA LEU A 76 14.83 8.21 -8.45
C LEU A 76 16.34 8.02 -8.13
N SER A 77 16.69 7.72 -6.88
CA SER A 77 18.10 7.54 -6.47
C SER A 77 18.77 6.31 -7.10
N GLY A 78 17.96 5.30 -7.46
CA GLY A 78 18.40 3.97 -7.85
C GLY A 78 18.63 3.02 -6.66
N LYS A 79 18.30 3.44 -5.43
CA LYS A 79 18.53 2.67 -4.20
C LYS A 79 17.24 2.16 -3.52
N THR A 80 16.05 2.50 -4.02
CA THR A 80 14.82 2.13 -3.30
C THR A 80 14.48 0.66 -3.43
N ALA A 81 13.80 0.12 -2.41
CA ALA A 81 13.34 -1.26 -2.40
C ALA A 81 12.11 -1.53 -3.29
N VAL A 82 11.47 -0.48 -3.84
CA VAL A 82 10.17 -0.60 -4.50
C VAL A 82 10.18 -0.23 -5.98
N MET A 83 11.19 0.48 -6.45
CA MET A 83 11.32 0.83 -7.87
C MET A 83 12.77 1.22 -8.22
N SER A 84 13.08 1.21 -9.51
CA SER A 84 14.31 1.79 -10.06
C SER A 84 14.11 3.23 -10.53
N GLU A 85 15.20 3.92 -10.86
CA GLU A 85 15.19 5.24 -11.49
C GLU A 85 14.54 5.24 -12.89
N HIS A 86 14.18 4.07 -13.42
CA HIS A 86 13.58 3.87 -14.74
C HIS A 86 12.07 3.63 -14.71
N ASP A 87 11.46 3.72 -13.54
CA ASP A 87 10.06 3.31 -13.31
C ASP A 87 9.09 4.48 -13.15
N TYR A 88 9.49 5.69 -13.59
CA TYR A 88 8.55 6.76 -13.86
C TYR A 88 8.21 6.80 -15.35
N ALA A 89 6.91 6.71 -15.66
CA ALA A 89 6.38 7.07 -16.97
C ALA A 89 6.26 8.60 -17.03
N LEU A 90 6.87 9.22 -18.03
CA LEU A 90 6.99 10.67 -18.16
C LEU A 90 6.35 11.16 -19.46
N VAL A 91 5.77 12.35 -19.42
CA VAL A 91 5.55 13.19 -20.61
C VAL A 91 6.62 14.28 -20.62
N GLU A 92 7.42 14.30 -21.68
CA GLU A 92 8.41 15.33 -21.97
C GLU A 92 7.90 16.28 -23.05
N ASP A 93 7.98 17.59 -22.80
CA ASP A 93 7.80 18.65 -23.80
C ASP A 93 9.17 19.07 -24.36
N THR A 94 9.40 18.72 -25.62
CA THR A 94 10.63 19.01 -26.34
C THR A 94 10.83 20.51 -26.62
N ASN A 95 9.75 21.29 -26.69
CA ASN A 95 9.82 22.74 -26.82
C ASN A 95 10.25 23.38 -25.50
N ASN A 96 9.78 22.88 -24.35
CA ASN A 96 10.26 23.35 -23.05
C ASN A 96 11.75 23.03 -22.87
N LYS A 97 12.17 21.83 -23.28
CA LYS A 97 13.59 21.46 -23.30
C LYS A 97 14.43 22.42 -24.13
N ALA A 98 14.00 22.72 -25.36
CA ALA A 98 14.69 23.66 -26.25
C ALA A 98 14.77 25.08 -25.66
N LYS A 99 13.79 25.47 -24.83
CA LYS A 99 13.74 26.77 -24.14
C LYS A 99 14.46 26.78 -22.79
N GLY A 100 15.11 25.68 -22.40
CA GLY A 100 15.77 25.55 -21.08
C GLY A 100 14.79 25.55 -19.90
N LYS A 101 13.50 25.28 -20.14
CA LYS A 101 12.49 25.09 -19.09
C LYS A 101 12.45 23.63 -18.65
N ASN A 102 11.79 23.36 -17.51
CA ASN A 102 11.53 21.98 -17.10
C ASN A 102 10.79 21.23 -18.22
N PRO A 103 11.39 20.20 -18.83
CA PRO A 103 10.77 19.52 -19.95
C PRO A 103 9.76 18.47 -19.48
N ILE A 104 9.78 18.02 -18.22
CA ILE A 104 8.83 17.01 -17.73
C ILE A 104 7.55 17.70 -17.26
N VAL A 105 6.44 17.42 -17.95
CA VAL A 105 5.15 18.11 -17.76
C VAL A 105 4.06 17.21 -17.18
N ALA A 106 4.23 15.88 -17.21
CA ALA A 106 3.40 14.93 -16.48
C ALA A 106 4.21 13.69 -16.09
N CYS A 107 3.86 13.03 -14.99
CA CYS A 107 4.52 11.80 -14.56
C CYS A 107 3.60 10.86 -13.76
N VAL A 108 3.93 9.57 -13.78
CA VAL A 108 3.36 8.52 -12.92
C VAL A 108 4.50 7.55 -12.56
N SER A 109 4.76 7.28 -11.27
CA SER A 109 5.67 6.19 -10.89
C SER A 109 4.96 4.85 -10.90
N LEU A 110 5.70 3.75 -10.99
CA LEU A 110 5.19 2.40 -10.74
C LEU A 110 6.06 1.68 -9.72
N HIS A 111 5.50 1.47 -8.54
CA HIS A 111 6.16 0.72 -7.47
C HIS A 111 5.79 -0.76 -7.58
N GLU A 112 6.70 -1.61 -7.14
CA GLU A 112 6.47 -3.01 -6.81
C GLU A 112 6.33 -3.11 -5.29
N VAL A 113 5.14 -3.52 -4.84
CA VAL A 113 4.82 -3.69 -3.42
C VAL A 113 4.82 -5.18 -3.11
N PRO A 114 5.83 -5.71 -2.39
CA PRO A 114 5.77 -7.08 -1.88
C PRO A 114 4.53 -7.26 -1.03
N ALA A 115 3.72 -8.27 -1.37
CA ALA A 115 2.40 -8.45 -0.79
C ALA A 115 2.06 -9.92 -0.57
N TYR A 116 0.91 -10.17 0.05
CA TYR A 116 0.34 -11.51 0.19
C TYR A 116 -1.18 -11.50 0.04
N TYR A 117 -1.72 -12.66 -0.34
CA TYR A 117 -3.13 -12.97 -0.34
C TYR A 117 -3.33 -14.33 0.35
N GLY A 118 -3.85 -14.30 1.57
CA GLY A 118 -3.83 -15.46 2.48
C GLY A 118 -2.41 -16.00 2.62
N SER A 119 -2.23 -17.28 2.31
CA SER A 119 -0.93 -17.96 2.33
C SER A 119 -0.02 -17.68 1.11
N VAL A 120 -0.52 -17.03 0.06
CA VAL A 120 0.21 -16.84 -1.19
C VAL A 120 0.99 -15.53 -1.18
N GLN A 121 2.29 -15.61 -1.46
CA GLN A 121 3.17 -14.45 -1.61
C GLN A 121 3.11 -13.91 -3.04
N LEU A 122 2.94 -12.59 -3.17
CA LEU A 122 2.75 -11.88 -4.44
C LEU A 122 3.55 -10.57 -4.46
N ALA A 123 3.42 -9.84 -5.57
CA ALA A 123 3.76 -8.43 -5.68
C ALA A 123 2.59 -7.67 -6.34
N PHE A 124 2.28 -6.48 -5.81
CA PHE A 124 1.26 -5.60 -6.35
C PHE A 124 1.88 -4.38 -7.00
N GLY A 125 1.32 -3.95 -8.13
CA GLY A 125 1.74 -2.71 -8.77
C GLY A 125 1.11 -1.51 -8.08
N LYS A 126 1.90 -0.52 -7.66
CA LYS A 126 1.37 0.71 -7.07
C LYS A 126 1.78 1.93 -7.88
N PRO A 127 0.90 2.45 -8.75
CA PRO A 127 1.07 3.76 -9.33
C PRO A 127 1.02 4.85 -8.26
N GLU A 128 2.02 5.73 -8.23
CA GLU A 128 2.12 6.77 -7.20
C GLU A 128 2.71 8.08 -7.74
N LEU A 129 2.65 9.14 -6.92
CA LEU A 129 3.17 10.49 -7.18
C LEU A 129 2.82 10.99 -8.59
N ILE A 130 1.54 10.89 -8.91
CA ILE A 130 0.98 11.30 -10.19
C ILE A 130 0.88 12.81 -10.23
N ALA A 131 1.58 13.43 -11.18
CA ALA A 131 1.63 14.88 -11.33
C ALA A 131 1.39 15.31 -12.77
N THR A 132 0.83 16.49 -12.94
CA THR A 132 0.68 17.15 -14.25
C THR A 132 0.74 18.65 -14.03
N GLU A 133 1.64 19.30 -14.76
CA GLU A 133 1.82 20.74 -14.75
C GLU A 133 0.48 21.42 -15.10
N PRO A 134 0.06 22.44 -14.34
CA PRO A 134 -1.25 23.09 -14.51
C PRO A 134 -1.68 23.40 -15.96
N SER A 135 -0.80 23.93 -16.81
CA SER A 135 -1.11 24.30 -18.20
C SER A 135 -1.24 23.10 -19.15
N TYR A 136 -0.86 21.89 -18.72
CA TYR A 136 -1.02 20.64 -19.45
C TYR A 136 -2.17 19.77 -18.93
N ARG A 137 -2.89 20.20 -17.89
CA ARG A 137 -4.07 19.48 -17.37
C ARG A 137 -5.19 19.45 -18.41
N ASN A 138 -6.11 18.49 -18.26
CA ASN A 138 -7.25 18.24 -19.15
C ASN A 138 -6.89 17.86 -20.61
N LYS A 139 -5.62 17.51 -20.88
CA LYS A 139 -5.16 17.02 -22.20
C LYS A 139 -5.07 15.50 -22.31
N GLY A 140 -5.58 14.76 -21.31
CA GLY A 140 -5.55 13.29 -21.30
C GLY A 140 -4.18 12.65 -21.04
N LEU A 141 -3.16 13.42 -20.64
CA LEU A 141 -1.78 12.93 -20.45
C LEU A 141 -1.70 11.77 -19.44
N VAL A 142 -2.29 11.92 -18.25
CA VAL A 142 -2.30 10.86 -17.23
C VAL A 142 -3.02 9.60 -17.72
N ARG A 143 -4.12 9.76 -18.47
CA ARG A 143 -4.83 8.63 -19.09
C ARG A 143 -3.89 7.83 -20.01
N ARG A 144 -3.12 8.52 -20.86
CA ARG A 144 -2.16 7.87 -21.76
C ARG A 144 -1.02 7.19 -21.00
N LEU A 145 -0.41 7.86 -20.02
CA LEU A 145 0.63 7.26 -19.17
C LEU A 145 0.13 5.99 -18.48
N ILE A 146 -1.08 6.03 -17.91
CA ILE A 146 -1.68 4.89 -17.22
C ILE A 146 -1.91 3.72 -18.18
N TYR A 147 -2.55 3.95 -19.34
CA TYR A 147 -2.94 2.86 -20.25
C TYR A 147 -1.82 2.31 -21.11
N GLU A 148 -0.92 3.17 -21.58
CA GLU A 148 0.07 2.78 -22.57
C GLU A 148 1.40 2.38 -21.94
N MET A 149 1.65 2.80 -20.68
CA MET A 149 2.91 2.54 -20.00
C MET A 149 2.73 1.80 -18.68
N ILE A 150 1.97 2.36 -17.74
CA ILE A 150 1.91 1.84 -16.36
C ILE A 150 1.17 0.50 -16.27
N HIS A 151 -0.05 0.40 -16.81
CA HIS A 151 -0.80 -0.86 -16.78
C HIS A 151 -0.05 -1.99 -17.51
N PRO A 152 0.45 -1.81 -18.75
CA PRO A 152 1.20 -2.86 -19.44
C PRO A 152 2.49 -3.25 -18.71
N LYS A 153 3.24 -2.29 -18.15
CA LYS A 153 4.46 -2.58 -17.39
C LYS A 153 4.16 -3.37 -16.13
N SER A 154 3.12 -2.98 -15.39
CA SER A 154 2.67 -3.67 -14.18
C SER A 154 2.24 -5.11 -14.49
N GLU A 155 1.48 -5.32 -15.56
CA GLU A 155 1.05 -6.64 -16.00
C GLU A 155 2.23 -7.50 -16.50
N ALA A 156 3.21 -6.90 -17.19
CA ALA A 156 4.42 -7.59 -17.63
C ALA A 156 5.34 -8.01 -16.48
N ARG A 157 5.31 -7.29 -15.34
CA ARG A 157 5.97 -7.70 -14.09
C ARG A 157 5.24 -8.84 -13.36
N GLY A 158 4.10 -9.28 -13.87
CA GLY A 158 3.27 -10.29 -13.22
C GLY A 158 2.43 -9.75 -12.07
N HIS A 159 2.26 -8.42 -11.94
CA HIS A 159 1.37 -7.86 -10.94
C HIS A 159 -0.10 -8.17 -11.30
N VAL A 160 -0.69 -9.13 -10.59
CA VAL A 160 -2.09 -9.53 -10.80
C VAL A 160 -3.10 -8.57 -10.17
N LEU A 161 -2.63 -7.65 -9.34
CA LEU A 161 -3.41 -6.60 -8.69
C LEU A 161 -2.59 -5.32 -8.65
N GLN A 162 -3.28 -4.20 -8.82
CA GLN A 162 -2.71 -2.87 -8.63
C GLN A 162 -3.49 -2.11 -7.57
N LEU A 163 -2.79 -1.26 -6.80
CA LEU A 163 -3.40 -0.40 -5.79
C LEU A 163 -2.92 1.05 -5.92
N ILE A 164 -3.79 2.02 -5.67
CA ILE A 164 -3.46 3.44 -5.78
C ILE A 164 -4.09 4.22 -4.61
N PRO A 165 -3.30 4.98 -3.83
CA PRO A 165 -3.83 6.07 -3.02
C PRO A 165 -4.14 7.26 -3.94
N GLY A 166 -5.32 7.90 -3.83
CA GLY A 166 -5.51 9.09 -4.65
C GLY A 166 -6.87 9.76 -4.64
N ILE A 167 -7.01 10.68 -5.60
CA ILE A 167 -8.16 11.54 -5.84
C ILE A 167 -9.44 10.71 -5.93
N GLN A 168 -10.39 11.04 -5.06
CA GLN A 168 -11.68 10.40 -5.01
C GLN A 168 -12.37 10.48 -6.37
N TYR A 169 -12.96 9.35 -6.77
CA TYR A 169 -13.69 9.12 -8.01
C TYR A 169 -12.84 9.12 -9.31
N PHE A 170 -11.68 9.77 -9.33
CA PHE A 170 -10.86 9.94 -10.53
C PHE A 170 -10.40 8.59 -11.14
N TYR A 171 -9.89 7.66 -10.33
CA TYR A 171 -9.28 6.43 -10.86
C TYR A 171 -10.29 5.38 -11.35
N ARG A 172 -11.58 5.58 -11.08
CA ARG A 172 -12.64 4.67 -11.59
C ARG A 172 -12.70 4.64 -13.11
N GLN A 173 -12.33 5.75 -13.76
CA GLN A 173 -12.21 5.83 -15.22
C GLN A 173 -11.07 4.95 -15.77
N PHE A 174 -10.21 4.40 -14.91
CA PHE A 174 -9.10 3.52 -15.26
C PHE A 174 -9.31 2.06 -14.85
N GLY A 175 -10.54 1.69 -14.49
CA GLY A 175 -10.88 0.33 -14.05
C GLY A 175 -10.56 0.03 -12.60
N TYR A 176 -10.29 1.06 -11.79
CA TYR A 176 -10.12 0.89 -10.35
C TYR A 176 -11.46 0.96 -9.61
N GLU A 177 -11.57 0.17 -8.54
CA GLU A 177 -12.64 0.20 -7.55
C GLU A 177 -12.02 0.21 -6.15
N TYR A 178 -12.68 0.76 -5.15
CA TYR A 178 -12.21 0.64 -3.76
C TYR A 178 -12.24 -0.82 -3.33
N GLY A 179 -11.07 -1.48 -3.35
CA GLY A 179 -10.93 -2.90 -3.03
C GLY A 179 -10.15 -3.16 -1.75
N LEU A 180 -9.42 -2.19 -1.20
CA LEU A 180 -8.61 -2.39 0.00
C LEU A 180 -8.83 -1.22 0.98
N THR A 181 -8.66 -1.47 2.28
CA THR A 181 -8.87 -0.46 3.33
C THR A 181 -7.76 -0.55 4.38
N MET A 182 -7.13 0.58 4.70
CA MET A 182 -6.24 0.68 5.85
C MET A 182 -7.00 1.17 7.07
N LEU A 183 -6.80 0.54 8.21
CA LEU A 183 -7.41 0.99 9.46
C LEU A 183 -6.81 2.34 9.91
N PRO A 184 -7.61 3.21 10.54
CA PRO A 184 -7.07 4.43 11.13
C PRO A 184 -6.09 4.08 12.25
N PRO A 185 -5.05 4.89 12.48
CA PRO A 185 -4.13 4.67 13.58
C PRO A 185 -4.83 4.83 14.93
N LEU A 186 -4.30 4.15 15.94
CA LEU A 186 -4.64 4.33 17.34
C LEU A 186 -3.68 5.32 17.98
N LYS A 187 -4.15 6.14 18.92
CA LYS A 187 -3.34 7.06 19.72
C LYS A 187 -2.98 6.41 21.04
N LEU A 188 -1.70 6.40 21.37
CA LEU A 188 -1.19 6.23 22.73
C LEU A 188 -0.92 7.63 23.29
N GLY A 189 -1.40 7.90 24.51
CA GLY A 189 -1.24 9.19 25.21
C GLY A 189 0.23 9.52 25.51
N GLY A 190 0.48 10.38 26.49
CA GLY A 190 1.86 10.66 26.88
C GLY A 190 2.51 9.54 27.69
N LEU A 191 3.80 9.72 27.99
CA LEU A 191 4.58 8.80 28.82
C LEU A 191 3.89 8.48 30.17
N SER A 192 3.14 9.44 30.72
CA SER A 192 2.33 9.31 31.94
C SER A 192 1.27 8.21 31.88
N HIS A 193 0.87 7.78 30.68
CA HIS A 193 -0.12 6.72 30.47
C HIS A 193 0.49 5.31 30.55
N LEU A 194 1.82 5.21 30.59
CA LEU A 194 2.54 3.96 30.77
C LEU A 194 2.83 3.73 32.26
N PRO A 195 2.83 2.46 32.73
CA PRO A 195 3.32 2.15 34.06
C PRO A 195 4.77 2.63 34.23
N SER A 196 5.07 3.25 35.37
CA SER A 196 6.45 3.57 35.74
C SER A 196 7.28 2.31 35.91
N LEU A 197 8.61 2.43 35.77
CA LEU A 197 9.52 1.35 36.12
C LEU A 197 9.33 1.00 37.61
N PRO A 198 9.24 -0.29 37.98
CA PRO A 198 9.15 -0.70 39.38
C PRO A 198 10.31 -0.14 40.20
N THR A 199 10.02 0.35 41.42
CA THR A 199 11.00 1.04 42.28
C THR A 199 12.19 0.17 42.70
N ASN A 200 12.04 -1.15 42.62
CA ASN A 200 13.09 -2.13 42.91
C ASN A 200 14.00 -2.42 41.69
N THR A 201 13.71 -1.83 40.52
CA THR A 201 14.47 -2.06 39.29
C THR A 201 15.23 -0.79 38.91
N LYS A 202 16.54 -0.89 38.70
CA LYS A 202 17.40 0.27 38.37
C LYS A 202 17.50 0.56 36.87
N HIS A 203 17.24 -0.44 36.02
CA HIS A 203 17.38 -0.37 34.57
C HIS A 203 16.20 -1.08 33.87
N GLU A 204 15.95 -0.75 32.61
CA GLU A 204 14.93 -1.44 31.82
C GLU A 204 15.36 -2.90 31.55
N PRO A 205 14.48 -3.91 31.74
CA PRO A 205 14.81 -5.32 31.45
C PRO A 205 14.96 -5.63 29.96
N TYR A 206 14.60 -4.67 29.10
CA TYR A 206 14.77 -4.73 27.66
C TYR A 206 15.23 -3.37 27.17
N HIS A 207 16.21 -3.35 26.25
CA HIS A 207 16.75 -2.11 25.69
C HIS A 207 16.39 -1.96 24.22
N VAL A 208 16.19 -0.72 23.78
CA VAL A 208 15.90 -0.36 22.39
C VAL A 208 17.11 0.36 21.81
N ARG A 209 17.68 -0.19 20.73
CA ARG A 209 18.78 0.44 19.99
C ARG A 209 18.45 0.58 18.51
N GLN A 210 19.07 1.54 17.84
CA GLN A 210 18.92 1.67 16.39
C GLN A 210 19.40 0.39 15.69
N ALA A 211 18.68 -0.03 14.65
CA ALA A 211 19.07 -1.15 13.82
C ALA A 211 20.29 -0.78 12.97
N THR A 212 21.13 -1.77 12.71
CA THR A 212 22.30 -1.69 11.83
C THR A 212 22.15 -2.69 10.70
N GLN A 213 23.01 -2.61 9.67
CA GLN A 213 23.01 -3.60 8.59
C GLN A 213 23.16 -5.04 9.10
N ALA A 214 23.88 -5.26 10.21
CA ALA A 214 24.06 -6.58 10.81
C ALA A 214 22.75 -7.19 11.32
N ASP A 215 21.72 -6.37 11.56
CA ASP A 215 20.40 -6.81 12.03
C ASP A 215 19.44 -7.19 10.89
N ILE A 216 19.77 -6.92 9.62
CA ILE A 216 18.90 -7.20 8.46
C ILE A 216 18.46 -8.67 8.38
N PRO A 217 19.34 -9.68 8.61
CA PRO A 217 18.92 -11.07 8.64
C PRO A 217 17.88 -11.36 9.74
N PHE A 218 18.01 -10.72 10.91
CA PHE A 218 17.06 -10.85 12.02
C PHE A 218 15.70 -10.22 11.67
N LEU A 219 15.70 -9.00 11.12
CA LEU A 219 14.50 -8.28 10.67
C LEU A 219 13.74 -9.06 9.57
N THR A 220 14.48 -9.59 8.60
CA THR A 220 13.93 -10.38 7.49
C THR A 220 13.26 -11.66 8.02
N ARG A 221 13.95 -12.37 8.92
CA ARG A 221 13.40 -13.58 9.56
C ARG A 221 12.11 -13.28 10.32
N LEU A 222 12.08 -12.19 11.10
CA LEU A 222 10.90 -11.80 11.88
C LEU A 222 9.71 -11.38 10.99
N SER A 223 9.98 -11.10 9.71
CA SER A 223 9.00 -10.70 8.69
C SER A 223 8.55 -11.83 7.76
N ALA A 224 9.11 -13.05 7.85
CA ALA A 224 8.96 -14.07 6.81
C ALA A 224 7.85 -15.14 7.02
N ASP A 225 7.52 -15.54 8.26
CA ASP A 225 6.74 -16.76 8.53
C ASP A 225 5.59 -16.55 9.54
N PRO A 226 4.35 -16.93 9.18
CA PRO A 226 3.42 -15.95 8.62
C PRO A 226 3.30 -14.72 9.54
N LEU A 227 4.26 -13.79 9.42
CA LEU A 227 4.22 -12.45 10.04
C LEU A 227 3.74 -12.41 11.51
N LYS A 228 4.01 -13.44 12.33
CA LYS A 228 3.15 -13.90 13.47
C LYS A 228 2.64 -12.84 14.44
N HIS A 229 3.31 -11.70 14.52
CA HIS A 229 2.86 -10.58 15.34
C HIS A 229 2.68 -9.25 14.61
N LEU A 230 3.21 -9.08 13.39
CA LEU A 230 3.05 -7.86 12.61
C LEU A 230 1.59 -7.67 12.16
N ASN A 231 0.96 -8.76 11.72
CA ASN A 231 -0.44 -8.78 11.31
C ASN A 231 -1.17 -9.95 11.97
N PRO A 232 -2.38 -9.75 12.54
CA PRO A 232 -3.16 -10.84 13.11
C PRO A 232 -3.85 -11.66 12.01
N ALA A 233 -4.34 -12.86 12.36
CA ALA A 233 -4.86 -13.84 11.41
C ALA A 233 -6.07 -13.37 10.58
N GLN A 234 -6.79 -12.33 11.02
CA GLN A 234 -7.91 -11.73 10.30
C GLN A 234 -7.46 -10.93 9.07
N VAL A 235 -6.19 -10.53 8.99
CA VAL A 235 -5.65 -9.78 7.86
C VAL A 235 -5.32 -10.74 6.72
N GLY A 236 -6.23 -10.82 5.74
CA GLY A 236 -6.12 -11.74 4.62
C GLY A 236 -5.39 -11.19 3.40
N VAL A 237 -5.19 -9.87 3.30
CA VAL A 237 -4.42 -9.25 2.21
C VAL A 237 -3.58 -8.11 2.77
N GLY A 238 -2.30 -8.06 2.43
CA GLY A 238 -1.44 -6.98 2.91
C GLY A 238 -0.07 -6.92 2.27
N SER A 239 0.72 -5.92 2.67
CA SER A 239 2.14 -5.81 2.32
C SER A 239 3.01 -6.67 3.23
N ARG A 240 4.21 -7.02 2.76
CA ARG A 240 5.23 -7.74 3.55
C ARG A 240 6.57 -7.02 3.47
N TYR A 241 7.39 -7.19 4.50
CA TYR A 241 8.73 -6.62 4.56
C TYR A 241 9.77 -7.64 4.07
N THR A 242 10.42 -7.33 2.94
CA THR A 242 11.48 -8.16 2.34
C THR A 242 12.84 -7.79 2.91
N GLN A 243 13.87 -8.58 2.57
CA GLN A 243 15.25 -8.20 2.87
C GLN A 243 15.61 -6.86 2.23
N ASP A 244 15.23 -6.62 0.98
CA ASP A 244 15.50 -5.35 0.27
C ASP A 244 14.80 -4.17 0.95
N TYR A 245 13.59 -4.37 1.45
CA TYR A 245 12.91 -3.37 2.27
C TYR A 245 13.73 -3.01 3.52
N TRP A 246 14.21 -4.01 4.25
CA TRP A 246 15.01 -3.77 5.45
C TRP A 246 16.37 -3.15 5.14
N GLN A 247 17.01 -3.54 4.04
CA GLN A 247 18.23 -2.92 3.53
C GLN A 247 18.00 -1.43 3.25
N TYR A 248 16.91 -1.09 2.57
CA TYR A 248 16.55 0.29 2.31
C TYR A 248 16.26 1.07 3.61
N ALA A 249 15.38 0.54 4.46
CA ALA A 249 14.91 1.21 5.67
C ALA A 249 15.99 1.41 6.74
N VAL A 250 16.95 0.48 6.85
CA VAL A 250 18.02 0.53 7.85
C VAL A 250 19.26 1.27 7.35
N HIS A 251 19.53 1.23 6.04
CA HIS A 251 20.79 1.71 5.50
C HIS A 251 20.65 2.63 4.29
N ASP A 252 20.01 2.20 3.20
CA ASP A 252 20.15 2.98 1.96
C ASP A 252 19.44 4.35 2.03
N ALA A 253 18.30 4.42 2.74
CA ALA A 253 17.53 5.65 2.93
C ALA A 253 18.29 6.74 3.73
N ILE A 254 19.30 6.36 4.52
CA ILE A 254 20.07 7.31 5.35
C ILE A 254 21.36 7.80 4.68
N LEU A 255 21.76 7.21 3.54
CA LEU A 255 22.99 7.60 2.84
C LEU A 255 22.87 8.91 2.07
N ASP A 256 21.67 9.25 1.60
CA ASP A 256 21.43 10.39 0.70
C ASP A 256 20.50 11.43 1.33
N ILE A 257 20.68 11.73 2.63
CA ILE A 257 19.90 12.76 3.34
C ILE A 257 20.22 14.14 2.76
N GLN A 258 19.23 14.78 2.15
CA GLN A 258 19.34 16.10 1.52
C GLN A 258 18.36 17.14 2.09
N SER A 259 17.32 16.70 2.81
CA SER A 259 16.40 17.57 3.53
C SER A 259 16.00 16.96 4.88
N ARG A 260 15.38 17.80 5.73
CA ARG A 260 14.80 17.35 7.00
C ARG A 260 13.63 16.36 6.87
N PHE A 261 13.14 16.13 5.64
CA PHE A 261 12.10 15.15 5.33
C PHE A 261 12.68 13.81 4.85
N ASP A 262 14.01 13.67 4.79
CA ASP A 262 14.67 12.40 4.55
C ASP A 262 14.86 11.61 5.85
N ALA A 263 14.93 10.28 5.72
CA ALA A 263 15.08 9.35 6.84
C ALA A 263 14.05 9.58 7.97
N ASP A 264 12.79 9.78 7.60
CA ASP A 264 11.69 9.98 8.54
C ASP A 264 11.28 8.69 9.26
N ARG A 265 11.67 7.54 8.73
CA ARG A 265 11.44 6.22 9.32
C ARG A 265 12.70 5.72 10.04
N GLN A 266 12.54 5.30 11.29
CA GLN A 266 13.59 4.73 12.12
C GLN A 266 13.23 3.29 12.49
N THR A 267 14.17 2.37 12.28
CA THR A 267 14.04 0.97 12.69
C THR A 267 14.93 0.72 13.90
N PHE A 268 14.36 0.10 14.93
CA PHE A 268 15.03 -0.24 16.18
C PHE A 268 14.96 -1.74 16.44
N ILE A 269 15.99 -2.25 17.11
CA ILE A 269 16.05 -3.60 17.67
C ILE A 269 15.77 -3.53 19.16
N ILE A 270 14.90 -4.42 19.62
CA ILE A 270 14.69 -4.68 21.04
C ILE A 270 15.65 -5.80 21.44
N THR A 271 16.40 -5.58 22.51
CA THR A 271 17.36 -6.54 23.08
C THR A 271 16.97 -6.89 24.51
N ASP A 272 17.23 -8.12 24.95
CA ASP A 272 17.14 -8.46 26.37
C ASP A 272 18.26 -7.77 27.18
N ASP A 273 18.03 -7.56 28.48
CA ASP A 273 19.07 -7.04 29.37
C ASP A 273 19.95 -8.18 29.89
N VAL A 274 21.23 -8.15 29.53
CA VAL A 274 22.26 -9.03 30.10
C VAL A 274 23.37 -8.15 30.64
N GLU A 275 23.49 -8.10 31.97
CA GLU A 275 24.48 -7.26 32.65
C GLU A 275 25.90 -7.47 32.08
N GLY A 276 26.46 -6.41 31.49
CA GLY A 276 27.82 -6.40 30.95
C GLY A 276 28.03 -7.05 29.57
N LYS A 277 26.97 -7.36 28.81
CA LYS A 277 27.06 -7.89 27.43
C LYS A 277 26.05 -7.23 26.49
N GLU A 278 26.31 -7.30 25.19
CA GLU A 278 25.28 -6.96 24.20
C GLU A 278 24.15 -7.99 24.30
N GLY A 279 22.96 -7.51 24.64
CA GLY A 279 21.75 -8.33 24.74
C GLY A 279 21.39 -8.98 23.42
N LYS A 280 20.77 -10.15 23.48
CA LYS A 280 20.25 -10.85 22.31
C LYS A 280 19.12 -10.03 21.70
N ALA A 281 19.09 -9.91 20.38
CA ALA A 281 17.95 -9.35 19.66
C ALA A 281 16.70 -10.22 19.89
N VAL A 282 15.65 -9.59 20.42
CA VAL A 282 14.38 -10.22 20.82
C VAL A 282 13.17 -9.61 20.12
N GLY A 283 13.33 -8.50 19.41
CA GLY A 283 12.24 -7.90 18.65
C GLY A 283 12.67 -6.71 17.81
N LEU A 284 11.70 -6.11 17.11
CA LEU A 284 11.85 -4.91 16.31
C LEU A 284 10.75 -3.90 16.60
N VAL A 285 11.05 -2.62 16.39
CA VAL A 285 10.08 -1.53 16.29
C VAL A 285 10.45 -0.63 15.11
N SER A 286 9.49 -0.37 14.21
CA SER A 286 9.61 0.67 13.18
C SER A 286 8.68 1.83 13.52
N ILE A 287 9.21 3.06 13.48
CA ILE A 287 8.46 4.29 13.71
C ILE A 287 8.72 5.28 12.58
N SER A 288 7.67 5.86 12.02
CA SER A 288 7.76 6.99 11.08
C SER A 288 7.37 8.30 11.76
N HIS A 289 7.85 9.42 11.25
CA HIS A 289 7.57 10.76 11.80
C HIS A 289 6.87 11.68 10.80
N LEU A 290 6.07 11.12 9.89
CA LEU A 290 5.36 11.85 8.82
C LEU A 290 3.85 12.04 9.09
N LEU A 291 3.01 11.12 8.62
CA LEU A 291 1.59 11.36 8.32
C LEU A 291 0.73 11.76 9.51
N PHE A 292 0.97 11.14 10.66
CA PHE A 292 0.17 11.35 11.87
C PHE A 292 1.02 11.89 13.01
N GLY A 293 2.23 12.36 12.71
CA GLY A 293 3.31 12.47 13.68
C GLY A 293 3.98 11.10 13.92
N SER A 294 4.62 10.96 15.08
CA SER A 294 5.39 9.76 15.43
C SER A 294 4.50 8.52 15.53
N THR A 295 4.64 7.59 14.59
CA THR A 295 3.71 6.49 14.35
C THR A 295 4.44 5.16 14.26
N VAL A 296 4.14 4.23 15.16
CA VAL A 296 4.64 2.85 15.09
C VAL A 296 3.93 2.12 13.96
N GLU A 297 4.69 1.62 12.99
CA GLU A 297 4.22 0.93 11.78
C GLU A 297 4.51 -0.57 11.81
N ALA A 298 5.48 -0.98 12.62
CA ALA A 298 5.80 -2.38 12.85
C ALA A 298 6.27 -2.59 14.29
N PHE A 299 5.76 -3.62 14.96
CA PHE A 299 6.27 -4.06 16.25
C PHE A 299 6.15 -5.59 16.33
N ALA A 300 7.29 -6.27 16.39
CA ALA A 300 7.30 -7.73 16.47
C ALA A 300 8.31 -8.22 17.51
N LEU A 301 7.98 -9.32 18.19
CA LEU A 301 8.88 -10.02 19.11
C LEU A 301 9.19 -11.41 18.56
N ASP A 302 10.39 -11.91 18.85
CA ASP A 302 10.77 -13.29 18.56
C ASP A 302 9.91 -14.26 19.40
N GLY A 303 9.79 -15.50 18.93
CA GLY A 303 8.90 -16.49 19.53
C GLY A 303 9.25 -16.79 21.00
N GLY A 304 8.21 -16.88 21.84
CA GLY A 304 8.35 -17.27 23.26
C GLY A 304 8.48 -16.10 24.25
N ILE A 305 8.43 -14.86 23.77
CA ILE A 305 8.57 -13.67 24.61
C ILE A 305 7.21 -12.98 24.77
N PRO A 306 6.67 -12.86 26.00
CA PRO A 306 5.41 -12.18 26.23
C PRO A 306 5.49 -10.68 25.94
N TYR A 307 4.53 -10.16 25.18
CA TYR A 307 4.41 -8.70 24.95
C TYR A 307 4.29 -7.90 26.26
N ALA A 308 3.68 -8.47 27.30
CA ALA A 308 3.55 -7.83 28.60
C ALA A 308 4.89 -7.53 29.27
N ASP A 309 5.93 -8.33 29.00
CA ASP A 309 7.25 -8.17 29.61
C ASP A 309 8.08 -7.09 28.90
N VAL A 310 7.85 -6.91 27.59
CA VAL A 310 8.68 -6.07 26.72
C VAL A 310 8.04 -4.71 26.41
N ALA A 311 6.71 -4.68 26.21
CA ALA A 311 6.01 -3.56 25.59
C ALA A 311 6.30 -2.23 26.30
N TYR A 312 6.20 -2.20 27.63
CA TYR A 312 6.37 -0.96 28.38
C TYR A 312 7.83 -0.50 28.40
N SER A 313 8.79 -1.40 28.52
CA SER A 313 10.23 -1.08 28.46
C SER A 313 10.60 -0.48 27.11
N ALA A 314 10.12 -1.10 26.02
CA ALA A 314 10.35 -0.61 24.67
C ALA A 314 9.67 0.74 24.41
N LEU A 315 8.39 0.90 24.81
CA LEU A 315 7.64 2.13 24.60
C LEU A 315 8.22 3.31 25.39
N ARG A 316 8.63 3.13 26.67
CA ARG A 316 9.25 4.21 27.46
C ARG A 316 10.52 4.76 26.79
N GLN A 317 11.37 3.87 26.27
CA GLN A 317 12.55 4.28 25.49
C GLN A 317 12.17 4.93 24.16
N LEU A 318 11.13 4.43 23.48
CA LEU A 318 10.64 5.01 22.22
C LEU A 318 10.12 6.44 22.40
N TYR A 319 9.51 6.78 23.54
CA TYR A 319 9.16 8.18 23.87
C TYR A 319 10.39 9.08 23.95
N ALA A 320 11.51 8.58 24.51
CA ALA A 320 12.75 9.34 24.58
C ALA A 320 13.34 9.60 23.18
N PHE A 321 13.43 8.56 22.33
CA PHE A 321 13.85 8.72 20.94
C PHE A 321 12.93 9.65 20.15
N THR A 322 11.62 9.54 20.37
CA THR A 322 10.63 10.40 19.72
C THR A 322 10.80 11.86 20.12
N LYS A 323 11.04 12.13 21.41
CA LYS A 323 11.33 13.48 21.92
C LYS A 323 12.55 14.09 21.25
N GLU A 324 13.63 13.33 21.17
CA GLU A 324 14.87 13.77 20.53
C GLU A 324 14.64 14.07 19.04
N ARG A 325 13.98 13.15 18.32
CA ARG A 325 13.70 13.32 16.88
C ARG A 325 12.80 14.54 16.61
N GLN A 326 11.78 14.78 17.43
CA GLN A 326 10.93 15.96 17.32
C GLN A 326 11.71 17.25 17.58
N ALA A 327 12.64 17.27 18.55
CA ALA A 327 13.49 18.43 18.79
C ALA A 327 14.43 18.72 17.61
N VAL A 328 15.03 17.68 17.00
CA VAL A 328 15.85 17.81 15.79
C VAL A 328 15.03 18.39 14.63
N ASN A 329 13.82 17.87 14.41
CA ASN A 329 12.95 18.33 13.33
C ASN A 329 12.48 19.78 13.55
N ALA A 330 12.15 20.16 14.79
CA ALA A 330 11.77 21.52 15.13
C ALA A 330 12.92 22.52 14.87
N LYS A 331 14.14 22.17 15.26
CA LYS A 331 15.34 22.96 14.98
C LYS A 331 15.57 23.11 13.47
N ALA A 332 15.52 22.01 12.71
CA ALA A 332 15.71 22.04 11.27
C ALA A 332 14.63 22.86 10.54
N LEU A 333 13.38 22.84 11.03
CA LEU A 333 12.30 23.68 10.51
C LEU A 333 12.56 25.17 10.78
N GLU A 334 13.09 25.52 11.96
CA GLU A 334 13.44 26.90 12.29
C GLU A 334 14.57 27.43 11.40
N GLU A 335 15.66 26.68 11.26
CA GLU A 335 16.79 27.01 10.39
C GLU A 335 16.33 27.23 8.94
N PHE A 336 15.48 26.33 8.44
CA PHE A 336 14.88 26.43 7.12
C PHE A 336 14.02 27.70 6.95
N ARG A 337 13.20 28.06 7.94
CA ARG A 337 12.41 29.31 7.92
C ARG A 337 13.30 30.55 7.91
N GLN A 338 14.42 30.52 8.63
CA GLN A 338 15.39 31.62 8.63
C GLN A 338 16.05 31.78 7.24
N GLN A 339 16.45 30.66 6.62
CA GLN A 339 17.03 30.67 5.28
C GLN A 339 16.05 31.24 4.23
N LYS A 340 14.79 30.79 4.23
CA LYS A 340 13.76 31.34 3.32
C LYS A 340 13.54 32.85 3.49
N LYS A 341 13.63 33.37 4.73
CA LYS A 341 13.54 34.82 4.97
C LYS A 341 14.73 35.58 4.39
N GLN A 342 15.95 35.04 4.54
CA GLN A 342 17.16 35.62 3.94
C GLN A 342 17.09 35.61 2.42
N ASP A 343 16.66 34.51 1.81
CA ASP A 343 16.52 34.41 0.35
C ASP A 343 15.50 35.43 -0.20
N LYS A 344 14.34 35.59 0.48
CA LYS A 344 13.35 36.63 0.15
C LYS A 344 13.90 38.05 0.32
N ALA A 345 14.65 38.33 1.39
CA ALA A 345 15.27 39.65 1.61
C ALA A 345 16.34 39.99 0.56
N THR A 346 16.99 38.98 -0.02
CA THR A 346 18.03 39.16 -1.06
C THR A 346 17.42 39.35 -2.46
N THR A 347 16.18 38.90 -2.69
CA THR A 347 15.47 39.01 -3.98
C THR A 347 14.50 40.19 -4.07
N THR A 348 14.22 40.89 -2.97
CA THR A 348 13.28 42.02 -2.93
C THR A 348 13.91 43.22 -2.20
N ASN A 349 14.25 44.28 -2.94
CA ASN A 349 14.48 45.61 -2.36
C ASN A 349 13.11 46.25 -2.05
N SER A 350 12.51 45.88 -0.93
CA SER A 350 11.44 46.69 -0.32
C SER A 350 11.29 46.34 1.15
N ASN A 351 11.40 47.37 1.98
CA ASN A 351 11.00 47.37 3.37
C ASN A 351 9.50 47.08 3.46
N ASP A 352 9.13 45.92 3.97
CA ASP A 352 7.86 45.71 4.66
C ASP A 352 8.11 44.72 5.80
N GLU A 353 8.52 45.28 6.94
CA GLU A 353 8.52 44.60 8.22
C GLU A 353 7.09 44.59 8.78
N GLN A 354 6.44 43.44 8.76
CA GLN A 354 5.74 42.85 9.91
C GLN A 354 5.07 41.54 9.49
N ALA A 355 5.72 40.41 9.81
CA ALA A 355 5.06 39.11 9.84
C ALA A 355 4.96 38.70 11.31
N ALA A 356 3.73 38.58 11.81
CA ALA A 356 3.42 38.11 13.15
C ALA A 356 4.13 36.78 13.44
N ALA A 357 4.74 36.70 14.62
CA ALA A 357 5.29 35.44 15.11
C ALA A 357 4.15 34.41 15.19
N ALA A 358 4.29 33.31 14.44
CA ALA A 358 3.41 32.16 14.62
C ALA A 358 3.43 31.77 16.11
N PRO A 359 2.27 31.49 16.73
CA PRO A 359 2.22 31.17 18.14
C PRO A 359 3.16 30.00 18.43
N ALA A 360 3.99 30.16 19.47
CA ALA A 360 4.79 29.07 19.99
C ALA A 360 3.82 27.92 20.33
N ILE A 361 3.96 26.80 19.61
CA ILE A 361 3.22 25.59 19.95
C ILE A 361 3.71 25.20 21.34
N ALA A 362 2.86 25.37 22.35
CA ALA A 362 3.14 24.89 23.71
C ALA A 362 3.52 23.42 23.60
N PRO A 363 4.55 22.93 24.33
CA PRO A 363 4.96 21.54 24.25
C PRO A 363 3.78 20.66 24.67
N SER A 364 3.06 20.13 23.68
CA SER A 364 2.07 19.11 23.92
C SER A 364 2.80 17.91 24.47
N GLU A 365 2.15 17.19 25.39
CA GLU A 365 2.66 15.90 25.82
C GLU A 365 2.89 15.03 24.58
N ILE A 366 4.11 14.52 24.41
CA ILE A 366 4.50 13.73 23.25
C ILE A 366 3.53 12.55 23.18
N SER A 367 2.86 12.38 22.04
CA SER A 367 2.03 11.21 21.78
C SER A 367 2.65 10.35 20.68
N ILE A 368 2.43 9.05 20.78
CA ILE A 368 2.81 8.08 19.74
C ILE A 368 1.52 7.50 19.17
N ASN A 369 1.42 7.41 17.85
CA ASN A 369 0.35 6.65 17.21
C ASN A 369 0.81 5.23 16.92
N LEU A 370 -0.14 4.32 16.75
CA LEU A 370 0.06 2.94 16.37
C LEU A 370 -0.73 2.71 15.08
N SER A 371 -0.05 2.59 13.95
CA SER A 371 -0.62 2.07 12.71
C SER A 371 -0.53 0.53 12.73
N LEU A 372 -1.14 -0.05 13.76
CA LEU A 372 -1.18 -1.48 14.02
C LEU A 372 -2.63 -1.92 14.10
N HIS A 373 -2.88 -3.18 13.73
CA HIS A 373 -4.22 -3.74 13.81
C HIS A 373 -4.77 -3.69 15.25
N PRO A 374 -6.08 -3.47 15.48
CA PRO A 374 -6.68 -3.52 16.82
C PRO A 374 -6.43 -4.85 17.57
N ASN A 375 -6.35 -5.96 16.83
CA ASN A 375 -6.00 -7.28 17.35
C ASN A 375 -4.49 -7.57 17.43
N HIS A 376 -3.63 -6.60 17.16
CA HIS A 376 -2.18 -6.76 17.29
C HIS A 376 -1.80 -6.99 18.77
N PRO A 377 -0.89 -7.91 19.12
CA PRO A 377 -0.57 -8.23 20.51
C PRO A 377 -0.15 -7.03 21.38
N LEU A 378 0.63 -6.09 20.82
CA LEU A 378 0.95 -4.82 21.49
C LEU A 378 -0.31 -4.02 21.84
N VAL A 379 -1.24 -3.87 20.89
CA VAL A 379 -2.48 -3.11 21.08
C VAL A 379 -3.35 -3.77 22.16
N GLN A 380 -3.47 -5.09 22.14
CA GLN A 380 -4.18 -5.85 23.16
C GLN A 380 -3.53 -5.68 24.56
N THR A 381 -2.19 -5.68 24.63
CA THR A 381 -1.43 -5.46 25.88
C THR A 381 -1.66 -4.05 26.44
N LEU A 382 -1.79 -3.05 25.56
CA LEU A 382 -2.07 -1.67 25.97
C LEU A 382 -3.53 -1.50 26.43
N GLY A 383 -4.46 -2.25 25.84
CA GLY A 383 -5.88 -2.25 26.21
C GLY A 383 -6.48 -0.84 26.14
N THR A 384 -7.05 -0.37 27.25
CA THR A 384 -7.71 0.96 27.34
C THR A 384 -6.74 2.15 27.31
N LYS A 385 -5.43 1.93 27.27
CA LYS A 385 -4.42 3.01 27.16
C LYS A 385 -4.32 3.60 25.76
N VAL A 386 -4.88 2.92 24.77
CA VAL A 386 -4.98 3.41 23.40
C VAL A 386 -6.41 3.76 23.05
N SER A 387 -6.58 4.79 22.25
CA SER A 387 -7.88 5.24 21.75
C SER A 387 -7.78 5.56 20.27
N PRO A 388 -8.87 5.52 19.49
CA PRO A 388 -8.85 6.05 18.13
C PRO A 388 -8.41 7.52 18.14
N VAL A 389 -7.61 7.93 17.16
CA VAL A 389 -7.21 9.33 17.02
C VAL A 389 -8.47 10.21 16.87
N SER A 390 -8.56 11.33 17.60
CA SER A 390 -9.72 12.23 17.53
C SER A 390 -10.05 12.63 16.10
N GLY A 391 -11.31 12.48 15.68
CA GLY A 391 -11.77 12.72 14.30
C GLY A 391 -11.77 11.48 13.39
N THR A 392 -11.20 10.34 13.82
CA THR A 392 -11.22 9.08 13.04
C THR A 392 -12.27 8.07 13.52
N THR A 393 -12.96 8.35 14.62
CA THR A 393 -13.94 7.45 15.26
C THR A 393 -15.17 7.13 14.41
N ALA A 394 -15.42 7.89 13.34
CA ALA A 394 -16.57 7.73 12.44
C ALA A 394 -16.20 7.52 10.96
N LEU A 395 -14.91 7.53 10.62
CA LEU A 395 -14.47 7.38 9.23
C LEU A 395 -13.97 5.95 8.99
N PRO A 396 -14.50 5.23 7.99
CA PRO A 396 -13.87 4.01 7.52
C PRO A 396 -12.47 4.42 7.06
N GLY A 397 -11.44 3.75 7.56
CA GLY A 397 -10.06 4.16 7.36
C GLY A 397 -9.66 4.30 5.88
N PHE A 398 -8.42 4.71 5.63
CA PHE A 398 -7.98 5.13 4.31
C PHE A 398 -8.25 4.06 3.23
N ARG A 399 -9.11 4.38 2.26
CA ARG A 399 -9.55 3.44 1.22
C ARG A 399 -8.61 3.53 0.02
N LEU A 400 -8.18 2.37 -0.46
CA LEU A 400 -7.29 2.26 -1.61
C LEU A 400 -8.08 1.81 -2.84
N TYR A 401 -7.85 2.49 -3.94
CA TYR A 401 -8.29 2.04 -5.25
C TYR A 401 -7.53 0.77 -5.62
N THR A 402 -8.23 -0.18 -6.21
CA THR A 402 -7.71 -1.49 -6.59
C THR A 402 -8.16 -1.83 -8.01
N ARG A 403 -7.24 -2.32 -8.82
CA ARG A 403 -7.50 -2.80 -10.18
C ARG A 403 -7.04 -4.24 -10.32
N ILE A 404 -7.94 -5.10 -10.77
CA ILE A 404 -7.65 -6.47 -11.22
C ILE A 404 -8.00 -6.53 -12.71
N ASN A 405 -6.97 -6.55 -13.57
CA ASN A 405 -7.19 -6.55 -15.03
C ASN A 405 -7.83 -7.85 -15.52
N SER A 406 -7.29 -8.97 -15.04
CA SER A 406 -7.75 -10.32 -15.38
C SER A 406 -8.07 -11.07 -14.10
N TYR A 407 -9.36 -11.28 -13.84
CA TYR A 407 -9.77 -12.15 -12.74
C TYR A 407 -9.24 -13.58 -12.92
N PRO A 408 -9.20 -14.18 -14.12
CA PRO A 408 -8.54 -15.47 -14.29
C PRO A 408 -7.07 -15.45 -13.87
N ALA A 409 -6.27 -14.49 -14.34
CA ALA A 409 -4.86 -14.42 -13.96
C ALA A 409 -4.68 -14.26 -12.45
N PHE A 410 -5.49 -13.40 -11.82
CA PHE A 410 -5.49 -13.23 -10.37
C PHE A 410 -5.83 -14.54 -9.64
N LEU A 411 -6.95 -15.19 -10.00
CA LEU A 411 -7.38 -16.42 -9.34
C LEU A 411 -6.45 -17.61 -9.60
N HIS A 412 -5.76 -17.65 -10.74
CA HIS A 412 -4.68 -18.62 -10.98
C HIS A 412 -3.52 -18.38 -10.02
N ALA A 413 -3.10 -17.12 -9.83
CA ALA A 413 -2.02 -16.78 -8.92
C ALA A 413 -2.36 -17.11 -7.46
N VAL A 414 -3.61 -16.90 -7.03
CA VAL A 414 -4.05 -17.19 -5.65
C VAL A 414 -4.70 -18.57 -5.47
N ARG A 415 -4.69 -19.43 -6.51
CA ARG A 415 -5.34 -20.75 -6.48
C ARG A 415 -5.01 -21.57 -5.22
N PRO A 416 -3.74 -21.68 -4.77
CA PRO A 416 -3.42 -22.50 -3.59
C PRO A 416 -4.20 -22.07 -2.34
N GLU A 417 -4.41 -20.77 -2.15
CA GLU A 417 -5.19 -20.23 -1.03
C GLU A 417 -6.69 -20.55 -1.18
N LEU A 418 -7.23 -20.42 -2.40
CA LEU A 418 -8.64 -20.71 -2.66
C LEU A 418 -8.98 -22.19 -2.44
N GLU A 419 -8.13 -23.08 -2.92
CA GLU A 419 -8.26 -24.53 -2.71
C GLU A 419 -8.08 -24.91 -1.23
N HIS A 420 -7.15 -24.24 -0.54
CA HIS A 420 -7.01 -24.39 0.91
C HIS A 420 -8.30 -24.02 1.65
N ARG A 421 -8.92 -22.88 1.33
CA ARG A 421 -10.20 -22.45 1.94
C ARG A 421 -11.32 -23.46 1.69
N LEU A 422 -11.45 -23.96 0.45
CA LEU A 422 -12.43 -25.00 0.12
C LEU A 422 -12.21 -26.25 0.97
N ALA A 423 -10.95 -26.68 1.13
CA ALA A 423 -10.59 -27.87 1.88
C ALA A 423 -10.86 -27.75 3.39
N GLN A 424 -10.71 -26.55 3.97
CA GLN A 424 -10.96 -26.30 5.40
C GLN A 424 -12.45 -26.28 5.77
N ASN A 425 -13.35 -25.98 4.82
CA ASN A 425 -14.78 -25.98 5.07
C ASN A 425 -15.40 -27.34 4.70
N GLN A 426 -15.96 -28.04 5.70
CA GLN A 426 -16.57 -29.38 5.52
C GLN A 426 -17.69 -29.40 4.48
N ALA A 427 -18.40 -28.28 4.28
CA ALA A 427 -19.49 -28.19 3.31
C ALA A 427 -18.98 -28.06 1.85
N THR A 428 -17.71 -27.70 1.64
CA THR A 428 -17.13 -27.45 0.31
C THR A 428 -15.91 -28.32 -0.02
N THR A 429 -15.33 -29.04 0.94
CA THR A 429 -14.04 -29.75 0.83
C THR A 429 -13.90 -30.68 -0.38
N LEU A 430 -14.99 -31.29 -0.84
CA LEU A 430 -15.01 -32.16 -2.04
C LEU A 430 -16.04 -31.72 -3.08
N ILE A 431 -16.44 -30.45 -3.06
CA ILE A 431 -17.46 -29.96 -3.98
C ILE A 431 -17.00 -30.06 -5.43
N SER A 432 -17.92 -30.38 -6.34
CA SER A 432 -17.69 -30.30 -7.79
C SER A 432 -18.81 -29.50 -8.42
N CYS A 433 -18.47 -28.34 -8.98
CA CYS A 433 -19.43 -27.40 -9.55
C CYS A 433 -18.76 -26.44 -10.54
N THR A 434 -19.57 -25.77 -11.34
CA THR A 434 -19.16 -24.64 -12.18
C THR A 434 -19.81 -23.37 -11.63
N LEU A 435 -19.00 -22.37 -11.26
CA LEU A 435 -19.46 -21.02 -10.94
C LEU A 435 -19.40 -20.16 -12.20
N ARG A 436 -20.53 -19.59 -12.61
CA ARG A 436 -20.62 -18.60 -13.69
C ARG A 436 -21.01 -17.24 -13.11
N LEU A 437 -20.11 -16.28 -13.26
CA LEU A 437 -20.28 -14.91 -12.75
C LEU A 437 -20.49 -13.97 -13.93
N ASP A 438 -21.60 -13.24 -13.93
CA ASP A 438 -21.94 -12.25 -14.96
C ASP A 438 -21.62 -10.84 -14.45
N PHE A 439 -20.80 -10.09 -15.19
CA PHE A 439 -20.44 -8.71 -14.88
C PHE A 439 -21.24 -7.69 -15.72
N PHE A 440 -22.23 -8.16 -16.50
CA PHE A 440 -23.11 -7.42 -17.41
C PHE A 440 -22.41 -6.79 -18.62
N ARG A 441 -21.25 -6.16 -18.41
CA ARG A 441 -20.46 -5.53 -19.45
C ARG A 441 -18.98 -5.51 -19.08
N LYS A 442 -18.15 -5.41 -20.13
CA LYS A 442 -16.74 -5.12 -20.00
C LYS A 442 -16.60 -3.62 -19.72
N VAL A 443 -15.76 -3.27 -18.76
CA VAL A 443 -15.39 -1.88 -18.47
C VAL A 443 -13.91 -1.68 -18.73
N GLU A 444 -13.51 -0.42 -18.87
CA GLU A 444 -12.11 -0.04 -19.02
C GLU A 444 -11.28 -0.63 -17.87
N GLY A 445 -10.10 -1.14 -18.18
CA GLY A 445 -9.20 -1.74 -17.19
C GLY A 445 -9.56 -3.15 -16.71
N ASN A 446 -10.59 -3.82 -17.26
CA ASN A 446 -10.86 -5.25 -17.05
C ASN A 446 -10.99 -6.00 -18.39
N ASN A 447 -10.61 -7.27 -18.43
CA ASN A 447 -10.53 -8.04 -19.68
C ASN A 447 -11.87 -8.60 -20.19
N ALA A 448 -12.86 -8.85 -19.32
CA ALA A 448 -14.01 -9.69 -19.64
C ALA A 448 -15.37 -9.15 -19.16
N LYS A 449 -16.44 -9.80 -19.62
CA LYS A 449 -17.84 -9.53 -19.23
C LYS A 449 -18.34 -10.46 -18.13
N GLY A 450 -17.49 -11.38 -17.67
CA GLY A 450 -17.84 -12.43 -16.73
C GLY A 450 -16.67 -13.38 -16.51
N LEU A 451 -16.88 -14.36 -15.64
CA LEU A 451 -15.87 -15.32 -15.19
C LEU A 451 -16.52 -16.69 -15.01
N GLU A 452 -15.86 -17.74 -15.50
CA GLU A 452 -16.25 -19.12 -15.22
C GLU A 452 -15.12 -19.84 -14.45
N ILE A 453 -15.49 -20.44 -13.31
CA ILE A 453 -14.61 -21.24 -12.46
C ILE A 453 -15.20 -22.65 -12.41
N VAL A 454 -14.45 -23.65 -12.86
CA VAL A 454 -14.80 -25.06 -12.73
C VAL A 454 -14.01 -25.65 -11.57
N ILE A 455 -14.74 -26.23 -10.62
CA ILE A 455 -14.21 -26.86 -9.42
C ILE A 455 -14.51 -28.36 -9.50
N GLU A 456 -13.50 -29.20 -9.32
CA GLU A 456 -13.64 -30.64 -9.21
C GLU A 456 -13.01 -31.12 -7.92
N ARG A 457 -13.82 -31.76 -7.06
CA ARG A 457 -13.40 -32.29 -5.75
C ARG A 457 -12.60 -31.27 -4.91
N GLY A 458 -13.07 -30.02 -4.88
CA GLY A 458 -12.42 -28.92 -4.15
C GLY A 458 -11.20 -28.30 -4.84
N GLN A 459 -10.89 -28.66 -6.09
CA GLN A 459 -9.77 -28.13 -6.86
C GLN A 459 -10.25 -27.26 -8.02
N LEU A 460 -9.62 -26.10 -8.25
CA LEU A 460 -9.98 -25.18 -9.33
C LEU A 460 -9.31 -25.64 -10.63
N VAL A 461 -9.99 -26.51 -11.38
CA VAL A 461 -9.44 -27.14 -12.60
C VAL A 461 -9.49 -26.24 -13.83
N LYS A 462 -10.43 -25.29 -13.90
CA LYS A 462 -10.54 -24.33 -15.00
C LYS A 462 -10.95 -22.95 -14.49
N ILE A 463 -10.25 -21.92 -14.93
CA ILE A 463 -10.57 -20.51 -14.64
C ILE A 463 -10.33 -19.71 -15.91
N HIS A 464 -11.38 -19.09 -16.45
CA HIS A 464 -11.28 -18.34 -17.70
C HIS A 464 -12.35 -17.26 -17.79
N ASP A 465 -12.06 -16.28 -18.64
CA ASP A 465 -13.02 -15.25 -19.02
C ASP A 465 -14.26 -15.91 -19.62
N TRP A 466 -15.42 -15.42 -19.20
CA TRP A 466 -16.71 -15.95 -19.64
C TRP A 466 -17.62 -14.79 -20.06
N ALA A 467 -18.52 -15.05 -21.00
CA ALA A 467 -19.57 -14.14 -21.37
C ALA A 467 -20.88 -14.91 -21.30
N LYS A 468 -21.88 -14.30 -20.67
CA LYS A 468 -23.21 -14.90 -20.58
C LYS A 468 -23.76 -15.18 -21.98
N PRO A 469 -24.07 -16.45 -22.31
CA PRO A 469 -24.67 -16.78 -23.58
C PRO A 469 -26.06 -16.16 -23.72
N SER A 470 -26.56 -16.07 -24.95
CA SER A 470 -27.93 -15.68 -25.23
C SER A 470 -28.93 -16.64 -24.56
N PRO A 471 -30.19 -16.21 -24.32
CA PRO A 471 -31.23 -17.08 -23.77
C PRO A 471 -31.42 -18.38 -24.56
N ASP A 472 -31.31 -18.33 -25.90
CA ASP A 472 -31.45 -19.50 -26.78
C ASP A 472 -30.31 -20.49 -26.60
N GLU A 473 -29.06 -20.01 -26.47
CA GLU A 473 -27.90 -20.85 -26.18
C GLU A 473 -28.01 -21.50 -24.79
N ILE A 474 -28.44 -20.75 -23.77
CA ILE A 474 -28.66 -21.30 -22.42
C ILE A 474 -29.77 -22.37 -22.45
N PHE A 475 -30.83 -22.15 -23.23
CA PHE A 475 -31.88 -23.14 -23.40
C PHE A 475 -31.33 -24.41 -24.07
N ALA A 476 -30.60 -24.27 -25.17
CA ALA A 476 -30.00 -25.40 -25.89
C ALA A 476 -29.03 -26.19 -25.01
N GLU A 477 -28.16 -25.52 -24.24
CA GLU A 477 -27.24 -26.14 -23.29
C GLU A 477 -28.01 -26.99 -22.26
N LYS A 478 -29.06 -26.44 -21.65
CA LYS A 478 -29.88 -27.19 -20.68
C LYS A 478 -30.61 -28.38 -21.31
N GLN A 479 -31.02 -28.28 -22.57
CA GLN A 479 -31.61 -29.42 -23.29
C GLN A 479 -30.57 -30.52 -23.53
N SER A 480 -29.34 -30.15 -23.89
CA SER A 480 -28.24 -31.12 -24.04
C SER A 480 -27.98 -31.88 -22.74
N TRP A 481 -27.92 -31.18 -21.60
CA TRP A 481 -27.75 -31.82 -20.29
C TRP A 481 -28.89 -32.78 -19.93
N LYS A 482 -30.13 -32.43 -20.27
CA LYS A 482 -31.28 -33.33 -20.06
C LYS A 482 -31.14 -34.60 -20.91
N GLN A 483 -30.59 -34.50 -22.11
CA GLN A 483 -30.35 -35.65 -22.98
C GLN A 483 -29.20 -36.51 -22.44
N ASP A 484 -28.11 -35.88 -22.00
CA ASP A 484 -26.97 -36.55 -21.35
C ASP A 484 -27.41 -37.31 -20.08
N ALA A 485 -28.27 -36.70 -19.27
CA ALA A 485 -28.85 -37.33 -18.09
C ALA A 485 -29.63 -38.59 -18.43
N LYS A 486 -30.43 -38.56 -19.52
CA LYS A 486 -31.16 -39.75 -20.01
C LYS A 486 -30.21 -40.86 -20.47
N ASN A 487 -29.02 -40.50 -20.94
CA ASN A 487 -27.97 -41.43 -21.35
C ASN A 487 -27.08 -41.88 -20.16
N GLY A 488 -27.44 -41.54 -18.92
CA GLY A 488 -26.72 -41.94 -17.71
C GLY A 488 -25.49 -41.09 -17.38
N ALA A 489 -25.25 -40.00 -18.10
CA ALA A 489 -24.14 -39.09 -17.81
C ALA A 489 -24.48 -38.15 -16.64
N LYS A 490 -23.45 -37.75 -15.89
CA LYS A 490 -23.58 -36.80 -14.78
C LYS A 490 -23.78 -35.38 -15.32
N VAL A 491 -24.91 -34.77 -15.00
CA VAL A 491 -25.19 -33.36 -15.33
C VAL A 491 -24.31 -32.44 -14.49
N PRO A 492 -23.68 -31.40 -15.09
CA PRO A 492 -22.89 -30.45 -14.33
C PRO A 492 -23.75 -29.65 -13.35
N THR A 493 -23.27 -29.49 -12.12
CA THR A 493 -23.85 -28.57 -11.14
C THR A 493 -23.35 -27.16 -11.44
N VAL A 494 -24.23 -26.26 -11.88
CA VAL A 494 -23.85 -24.90 -12.26
C VAL A 494 -24.52 -23.87 -11.37
N TYR A 495 -23.71 -23.07 -10.69
CA TYR A 495 -24.10 -21.97 -9.82
C TYR A 495 -23.90 -20.63 -10.52
N TYR A 496 -24.82 -19.70 -10.28
CA TYR A 496 -24.84 -18.40 -10.95
C TYR A 496 -24.84 -17.25 -9.94
N ALA A 497 -24.03 -16.24 -10.25
CA ALA A 497 -24.01 -14.97 -9.54
C ALA A 497 -23.84 -13.80 -10.53
N THR A 498 -24.29 -12.62 -10.13
CA THR A 498 -24.15 -11.39 -10.91
C THR A 498 -23.43 -10.34 -10.06
N PHE A 499 -22.59 -9.53 -10.68
CA PHE A 499 -21.92 -8.41 -10.03
C PHE A 499 -21.96 -7.19 -10.94
N SER A 500 -22.39 -6.03 -10.43
CA SER A 500 -22.21 -4.75 -11.13
C SER A 500 -20.73 -4.58 -11.49
N PRO A 501 -20.38 -3.92 -12.60
CA PRO A 501 -18.99 -3.83 -13.04
C PRO A 501 -18.03 -3.36 -11.95
N LEU A 502 -16.90 -4.04 -11.81
CA LEU A 502 -15.83 -3.85 -10.81
C LEU A 502 -16.18 -4.20 -9.35
N THR A 503 -17.45 -4.41 -8.97
CA THR A 503 -17.81 -4.70 -7.57
C THR A 503 -17.29 -6.07 -7.10
N PHE A 504 -17.11 -7.03 -8.03
CA PHE A 504 -16.47 -8.31 -7.72
C PHE A 504 -15.05 -8.15 -7.16
N THR A 505 -14.32 -7.09 -7.51
CA THR A 505 -13.02 -6.74 -6.89
C THR A 505 -13.13 -6.66 -5.37
N GLN A 506 -14.22 -6.08 -4.85
CA GLN A 506 -14.42 -5.91 -3.40
C GLN A 506 -14.67 -7.23 -2.68
N LEU A 507 -15.30 -8.19 -3.36
CA LEU A 507 -15.48 -9.55 -2.83
C LEU A 507 -14.15 -10.29 -2.85
N VAL A 508 -13.45 -10.26 -3.99
CA VAL A 508 -12.18 -10.99 -4.19
C VAL A 508 -11.11 -10.54 -3.20
N THR A 509 -11.01 -9.24 -2.91
CA THR A 509 -10.09 -8.72 -1.89
C THR A 509 -10.61 -8.87 -0.46
N GLY A 510 -11.84 -9.38 -0.28
CA GLY A 510 -12.51 -9.54 0.99
C GLY A 510 -12.84 -8.23 1.72
N LYS A 511 -12.88 -7.11 1.01
CA LYS A 511 -13.30 -5.82 1.58
C LYS A 511 -14.76 -5.80 1.99
N GLN A 512 -15.62 -6.42 1.19
CA GLN A 512 -17.04 -6.59 1.49
C GLN A 512 -17.41 -8.06 1.40
N SER A 513 -18.32 -8.50 2.27
CA SER A 513 -18.94 -9.81 2.11
C SER A 513 -19.89 -9.81 0.90
N LEU A 514 -20.27 -11.00 0.44
CA LEU A 514 -21.26 -11.15 -0.62
C LEU A 514 -22.59 -10.47 -0.24
N GLU A 515 -23.01 -10.60 1.02
CA GLU A 515 -24.26 -10.03 1.54
C GLU A 515 -24.19 -8.49 1.56
N GLU A 516 -23.08 -7.92 2.01
CA GLU A 516 -22.86 -6.47 1.99
C GLU A 516 -22.92 -5.93 0.56
N LEU A 517 -22.37 -6.68 -0.40
CA LEU A 517 -22.41 -6.34 -1.82
C LEU A 517 -23.80 -6.42 -2.43
N ILE A 518 -24.58 -7.44 -2.09
CA ILE A 518 -25.99 -7.58 -2.54
C ILE A 518 -26.84 -6.43 -1.99
N TRP A 519 -26.59 -6.04 -0.73
CA TRP A 519 -27.32 -4.93 -0.10
C TRP A 519 -26.90 -3.56 -0.65
N SER A 520 -25.62 -3.38 -0.97
CA SER A 520 -25.07 -2.10 -1.43
C SER A 520 -25.30 -1.84 -2.92
N TYR A 521 -25.49 -2.88 -3.73
CA TYR A 521 -25.62 -2.77 -5.19
C TYR A 521 -26.76 -3.67 -5.70
N GLY A 522 -27.81 -3.06 -6.26
CA GLY A 522 -29.04 -3.77 -6.63
C GLY A 522 -28.87 -4.82 -7.74
N GLU A 523 -27.81 -4.76 -8.53
CA GLU A 523 -27.52 -5.76 -9.58
C GLU A 523 -26.66 -6.93 -9.09
N ASN A 524 -26.10 -6.84 -7.88
CA ASN A 524 -25.35 -7.94 -7.29
C ASN A 524 -26.32 -9.01 -6.79
N SER A 525 -26.09 -10.27 -7.15
CA SER A 525 -26.92 -11.38 -6.69
C SER A 525 -26.15 -12.69 -6.67
N ALA A 526 -26.61 -13.62 -5.83
CA ALA A 526 -26.27 -15.02 -5.89
C ALA A 526 -27.57 -15.82 -5.91
N ARG A 527 -27.74 -16.66 -6.93
CA ARG A 527 -29.04 -17.24 -7.29
C ARG A 527 -29.63 -18.16 -6.21
N ASP A 528 -28.77 -18.91 -5.53
CA ASP A 528 -29.16 -19.90 -4.52
C ASP A 528 -28.14 -19.97 -3.38
N ASP A 529 -28.50 -20.64 -2.29
CA ASP A 529 -27.68 -20.73 -1.08
C ASP A 529 -26.39 -21.54 -1.29
N ALA A 530 -26.38 -22.47 -2.25
CA ALA A 530 -25.18 -23.21 -2.59
C ALA A 530 -24.16 -22.31 -3.31
N ALA A 531 -24.60 -21.45 -4.24
CA ALA A 531 -23.75 -20.44 -4.85
C ALA A 531 -23.14 -19.50 -3.79
N ARG A 532 -23.96 -19.05 -2.82
CA ARG A 532 -23.51 -18.22 -1.69
C ARG A 532 -22.46 -18.92 -0.85
N LEU A 533 -22.69 -20.17 -0.48
CA LEU A 533 -21.75 -20.98 0.30
C LEU A 533 -20.38 -21.08 -0.38
N VAL A 534 -20.34 -21.39 -1.68
CA VAL A 534 -19.07 -21.52 -2.41
C VAL A 534 -18.37 -20.18 -2.53
N LEU A 535 -19.08 -19.11 -2.88
CA LEU A 535 -18.51 -17.77 -3.00
C LEU A 535 -17.96 -17.25 -1.67
N ASN A 536 -18.71 -17.40 -0.58
CA ASN A 536 -18.27 -16.98 0.76
C ASN A 536 -17.09 -17.82 1.27
N THR A 537 -16.98 -19.08 0.85
CA THR A 537 -15.82 -19.92 1.18
C THR A 537 -14.58 -19.49 0.40
N LEU A 538 -14.71 -19.22 -0.90
CA LEU A 538 -13.60 -18.77 -1.73
C LEU A 538 -13.12 -17.37 -1.34
N PHE A 539 -14.05 -16.47 -1.07
CA PHE A 539 -13.82 -15.04 -0.88
C PHE A 539 -14.45 -14.53 0.41
N PRO A 540 -13.98 -14.99 1.59
CA PRO A 540 -14.48 -14.50 2.86
C PRO A 540 -14.12 -13.01 3.02
N LYS A 541 -14.90 -12.31 3.83
CA LYS A 541 -14.52 -10.97 4.29
C LYS A 541 -13.26 -11.08 5.15
N VAL A 542 -12.28 -10.22 4.90
CA VAL A 542 -11.00 -10.16 5.62
C VAL A 542 -10.62 -8.71 5.90
N GLU A 543 -9.67 -8.51 6.79
CA GLU A 543 -9.05 -7.21 7.03
C GLU A 543 -7.80 -7.03 6.16
N HIS A 544 -7.32 -5.79 6.03
CA HIS A 544 -6.14 -5.47 5.23
C HIS A 544 -5.09 -4.70 6.03
N SER A 545 -3.83 -4.85 5.63
CA SER A 545 -2.70 -4.15 6.25
C SER A 545 -1.67 -3.78 5.18
N PHE A 546 -1.47 -2.49 4.95
CA PHE A 546 -0.55 -2.00 3.93
C PHE A 546 0.35 -0.92 4.47
N ASP A 547 1.64 -1.03 4.17
CA ASP A 547 2.58 0.08 4.22
C ASP A 547 2.54 0.80 2.86
N ILE A 548 1.94 1.99 2.82
CA ILE A 548 1.71 2.72 1.57
C ILE A 548 2.77 3.79 1.27
N PHE A 549 3.66 4.12 2.22
CA PHE A 549 4.69 5.15 2.06
C PHE A 549 6.09 4.55 2.28
N THR A 550 6.45 3.62 1.40
CA THR A 550 7.68 2.81 1.44
C THR A 550 8.91 3.52 0.87
N TRP A 551 8.89 4.84 0.71
CA TRP A 551 9.94 5.62 0.04
C TRP A 551 10.55 6.71 0.89
#